data_AF-A0A1I4MH15-F1
#
_entry.id   AF-A0A1I4MH15-F1
#
_cell.length_a   1.000
_cell.length_b   1.000
_cell.length_c   1.000
_cell.angle_alpha   90.00
_cell.angle_beta   90.00
_cell.angle_gamma   90.00
#
_symmetry.space_group_name_H-M   'P 1'
#
loop_
_entity.id
_entity.type
_entity.pdbx_description
1 polymer ?
#
loop_
_entity_poly.entity_id
_entity_poly.type
_entity_poly.pdbx_seq_one_letter_code
_entity_poly.pdbx_strand_id
1 'polypeptide(L)' 'MGCGWLLEADAVETVWQAGCLKVDALGRMDRFGNLATEIYRVELDGGDILYESESYTAVRHFLEMLTEPYPEYKVA' A
#
# COMPACT_ATOMS: atom_id res chain seq x y z
N MET A 1 24.13 -8.87 21.93
CA MET A 1 24.24 -9.02 20.47
C MET A 1 23.00 -8.39 19.87
N GLY A 2 23.07 -7.12 19.46
CA GLY A 2 21.95 -6.43 18.83
C GLY A 2 22.25 -6.31 17.33
N CYS A 3 21.59 -7.12 16.50
CA CYS A 3 21.52 -6.85 15.07
C CYS A 3 20.54 -5.70 14.87
N GLY A 4 21.04 -4.47 15.00
CA GLY A 4 20.32 -3.28 14.58
C GLY A 4 20.34 -3.24 13.05
N TRP A 5 19.19 -3.51 12.43
CA TRP A 5 18.96 -3.11 11.05
C TRP A 5 19.03 -1.58 11.04
N LEU A 6 20.14 -1.04 10.54
CA LEU A 6 20.28 0.39 10.26
C LEU A 6 19.35 0.69 9.10
N LEU A 7 18.18 1.22 9.42
CA LEU A 7 17.24 1.77 8.45
C LEU A 7 17.74 3.18 8.09
N GLU A 8 18.12 3.40 6.83
CA GLU A 8 18.99 4.53 6.45
C GLU A 8 18.27 5.71 5.77
N ALA A 9 17.10 5.50 5.16
CA ALA A 9 16.32 6.58 4.54
C ALA A 9 14.84 6.23 4.42
N ASP A 10 13.99 7.26 4.47
CA ASP A 10 12.60 7.15 4.04
C ASP A 10 12.57 6.72 2.57
N ALA A 11 11.85 5.65 2.29
CA ALA A 11 11.78 5.03 0.98
C ALA A 11 10.34 4.72 0.61
N VAL A 12 10.09 4.76 -0.69
CA VAL A 12 8.79 4.46 -1.30
C VAL A 12 9.03 3.47 -2.43
N GLU A 13 8.27 2.37 -2.43
CA GLU A 13 8.31 1.36 -3.47
C GLU A 13 6.88 1.07 -3.95
N THR A 14 6.64 1.18 -5.26
CA THR A 14 5.36 0.80 -5.84
C THR A 14 5.26 -0.72 -5.92
N VAL A 15 4.33 -1.29 -5.15
CA VAL A 15 4.12 -2.75 -5.04
C VAL A 15 3.00 -3.25 -5.95
N TRP A 16 2.12 -2.35 -6.42
CA TRP A 16 1.04 -2.69 -7.34
C TRP A 16 0.58 -1.47 -8.13
N GLN A 17 0.18 -1.66 -9.39
CA GLN A 17 -0.39 -0.59 -10.22
C GLN A 17 -1.39 -1.16 -11.24
N ALA A 18 -2.54 -0.50 -11.40
CA ALA A 18 -3.47 -0.75 -12.49
C ALA A 18 -4.18 0.53 -12.92
N GLY A 19 -4.07 0.88 -14.20
CA GLY A 19 -4.64 2.12 -14.71
C GLY A 19 -4.09 3.34 -13.96
N CYS A 20 -5.00 4.19 -13.48
CA CYS A 20 -4.66 5.38 -12.70
C CYS A 20 -4.49 5.11 -11.20
N LEU A 21 -4.50 3.87 -10.75
CA LEU A 21 -4.41 3.50 -9.34
C LEU A 21 -3.07 2.82 -9.06
N LYS A 22 -2.35 3.27 -8.03
CA LYS A 22 -1.11 2.65 -7.55
C LYS A 22 -1.15 2.40 -6.05
N VAL A 23 -0.43 1.37 -5.62
CA VAL A 23 -0.17 1.07 -4.22
C VAL A 23 1.32 1.21 -3.96
N ASP A 24 1.65 2.14 -3.08
CA ASP A 24 3.01 2.40 -2.65
C ASP A 24 3.20 1.83 -1.23
N ALA A 25 4.27 1.09 -1.04
CA ALA A 25 4.81 0.73 0.26
C ALA A 25 5.77 1.82 0.70
N LEU A 26 5.46 2.49 1.81
CA LEU A 26 6.32 3.49 2.43
C LEU A 26 6.93 2.89 3.68
N GLY A 27 8.19 3.21 3.90
CA GLY A 27 8.90 2.77 5.09
C GLY A 27 10.35 3.15 4.98
N ARG A 28 11.24 2.27 5.43
CA ARG A 28 12.66 2.56 5.42
C ARG A 28 13.43 1.51 4.65
N MET A 29 14.33 1.97 3.79
CA MET A 29 15.22 1.08 3.06
C MET A 29 16.50 0.86 3.87
N ASP A 30 16.92 -0.40 3.97
CA ASP A 30 18.23 -0.74 4.51
C ASP A 30 19.32 -0.55 3.45
N ARG A 31 20.59 -0.59 3.88
CA ARG A 31 21.76 -0.50 2.99
C ARG A 31 21.87 -1.60 1.92
N PHE A 32 21.09 -2.66 2.04
CA PHE A 32 21.06 -3.78 1.10
C PHE A 32 19.92 -3.65 0.07
N GLY A 33 19.12 -2.58 0.17
CA GLY A 33 17.99 -2.34 -0.72
C GLY A 33 16.72 -3.08 -0.30
N ASN A 34 16.64 -3.61 0.94
CA ASN A 34 15.40 -4.18 1.44
C ASN A 34 14.52 -3.08 2.04
N LEU A 35 13.29 -2.99 1.59
CA LEU A 35 12.30 -2.09 2.19
C LEU A 35 11.67 -2.75 3.43
N ALA A 36 11.84 -2.11 4.58
CA ALA A 36 11.02 -2.37 5.76
C ALA A 36 9.78 -1.49 5.69
N THR A 37 8.68 -2.05 5.17
CA THR A 37 7.40 -1.34 5.00
C THR A 37 6.77 -1.02 6.35
N GLU A 38 6.39 0.24 6.54
CA GLU A 38 5.66 0.74 7.70
C GLU A 38 4.18 0.96 7.35
N ILE A 39 3.91 1.49 6.15
CA ILE A 39 2.56 1.81 5.69
C ILE A 39 2.40 1.51 4.20
N TYR A 40 1.21 1.09 3.83
CA TYR A 40 0.78 0.97 2.44
C TYR A 40 -0.20 2.08 2.13
N ARG A 41 -0.01 2.72 0.98
CA ARG A 41 -0.83 3.84 0.53
C ARG A 41 -1.38 3.55 -0.85
N VAL A 42 -2.68 3.78 -1.02
CA VAL A 42 -3.36 3.73 -2.31
C VAL A 42 -3.49 5.16 -2.83
N GLU A 43 -2.90 5.44 -3.99
CA GLU A 43 -2.90 6.75 -4.63
C GLU A 43 -3.48 6.68 -6.06
N LEU A 44 -4.09 7.79 -6.49
CA LEU A 44 -4.47 8.00 -7.89
C LEU A 44 -3.37 8.75 -8.67
N ASP A 45 -3.37 8.60 -10.00
CA ASP A 45 -2.61 9.43 -10.92
C ASP A 45 -3.06 10.89 -10.78
N GLY A 46 -2.26 11.67 -10.05
CA GLY A 46 -2.62 13.01 -9.57
C GLY A 46 -2.10 13.30 -8.16
N GLY A 47 -1.76 12.24 -7.41
CA GLY A 47 -1.25 12.33 -6.04
C GLY A 47 -2.34 12.32 -4.98
N ASP A 48 -3.61 12.12 -5.37
CA ASP A 48 -4.71 11.99 -4.42
C ASP A 48 -4.62 10.65 -3.69
N ILE A 49 -4.62 10.71 -2.37
CA ILE A 49 -4.55 9.54 -1.48
C ILE A 49 -5.96 9.05 -1.20
N LEU A 50 -6.26 7.81 -1.57
CA LEU A 50 -7.57 7.20 -1.34
C LEU A 50 -7.64 6.43 -0.02
N TYR A 51 -6.54 5.78 0.36
CA TYR A 51 -6.52 4.90 1.53
C TYR A 51 -5.09 4.69 2.03
N GLU A 52 -4.92 4.59 3.34
CA GLU A 52 -3.65 4.28 4.01
C GLU A 52 -3.87 3.22 5.09
N SER A 53 -2.95 2.25 5.18
CA SER A 53 -3.01 1.18 6.17
C SER A 53 -1.65 0.53 6.38
N GLU A 54 -1.32 0.18 7.62
CA GLU A 54 -0.13 -0.64 7.97
C GLU A 54 -0.26 -2.10 7.49
N SER A 55 -1.49 -2.55 7.20
CA SER A 55 -1.79 -3.91 6.74
C SER A 55 -2.01 -3.96 5.23
N TYR A 56 -1.14 -4.69 4.52
CA TYR A 56 -1.32 -4.97 3.09
C TYR A 56 -2.62 -5.72 2.79
N THR A 57 -3.04 -6.60 3.68
CA THR A 57 -4.31 -7.34 3.54
C THR A 57 -5.51 -6.40 3.53
N ALA A 58 -5.49 -5.34 4.36
CA ALA A 58 -6.56 -4.34 4.36
C ALA A 58 -6.58 -3.53 3.06
N VAL A 59 -5.41 -3.15 2.53
CA VAL A 59 -5.30 -2.51 1.21
C VAL A 59 -5.85 -3.41 0.11
N ARG A 60 -5.52 -4.70 0.12
CA ARG A 60 -6.07 -5.65 -0.84
C ARG A 60 -7.59 -5.74 -0.80
N HIS A 61 -8.18 -5.85 0.39
CA HIS A 61 -9.64 -5.86 0.53
C HIS A 61 -10.28 -4.54 0.09
N PHE A 62 -9.63 -3.40 0.34
CA PHE A 62 -10.08 -2.11 -0.17
C PHE A 62 -10.12 -2.10 -1.71
N LEU A 63 -9.07 -2.60 -2.37
CA LEU A 63 -9.05 -2.72 -3.83
C LEU A 63 -10.11 -3.69 -4.38
N GLU A 64 -10.33 -4.81 -3.70
CA GLU A 64 -11.38 -5.77 -4.04
C GLU A 64 -12.76 -5.10 -3.97
N MET A 65 -13.05 -4.34 -2.90
CA MET A 65 -14.32 -3.60 -2.77
C MET A 65 -14.52 -2.51 -3.84
N LEU A 66 -13.44 -1.88 -4.33
CA LEU A 66 -13.52 -0.89 -5.40
C LEU A 66 -13.79 -1.50 -6.77
N THR A 67 -13.35 -2.74 -6.99
CA THR A 67 -13.37 -3.41 -8.30
C THR A 67 -14.51 -4.40 -8.44
N GLU A 68 -15.05 -4.90 -7.33
CA GLU A 68 -16.22 -5.77 -7.33
C GLU A 68 -17.51 -4.96 -7.54
N PRO A 69 -18.40 -5.38 -8.47
CA PRO A 69 -19.72 -4.78 -8.58
C PRO A 69 -20.47 -5.02 -7.27
N TYR A 70 -21.03 -3.94 -6.70
CA TYR A 70 -21.90 -4.05 -5.54
C TYR A 70 -22.98 -5.11 -5.82
N PRO A 71 -23.13 -6.14 -4.97
CA PRO A 71 -24.27 -7.03 -5.11
C PRO A 71 -25.52 -6.16 -4.95
N GLU A 72 -26.38 -6.16 -5.96
CA GLU A 72 -27.69 -5.50 -5.88
C GLU A 72 -28.39 -6.04 -4.63
N TYR A 73 -28.44 -5.25 -3.57
CA TYR A 73 -29.23 -5.56 -2.40
C TYR A 73 -30.70 -5.54 -2.85
N LYS A 74 -31.24 -6.72 -3.16
CA LYS A 74 -32.70 -6.90 -3.21
C LYS A 74 -33.19 -6.74 -1.79
N VAL A 75 -33.64 -5.53 -1.46
CA VAL A 75 -34.47 -5.29 -0.27
C VAL A 75 -35.72 -6.16 -0.46
N ALA A 76 -35.85 -7.18 0.38
CA ALA A 76 -36.99 -8.09 0.41
C ALA A 76 -38.26 -7.41 0.94
#